data_AF-A0A7I7Y0V7-F1
#
_entry.id   AF-A0A7I7Y0V7-F1
#
_cell.length_a   1.000
_cell.length_b   1.000
_cell.length_c   1.000
_cell.angle_alpha   90.00
_cell.angle_beta   90.00
_cell.angle_gamma   90.00
#
_symmetry.space_group_name_H-M   'P 1'
#
loop_
_entity.id
_entity.type
_entity.pdbx_description
1 polymer ?
#
loop_
_entity_poly.entity_id
_entity_poly.type
_entity_poly.pdbx_seq_one_letter_code
_entity_poly.pdbx_strand_id
1 'polypeptide(L)'
;MGAMTAAGTLLLLAGTGLAEASKALPDVDGLSWGAAKKVLEDDGFSPSVASTTGDREKWSDCEVTDVREAAQMTGSMNDVTVALNCDMQPTRKG
;
A
#
# COMPACT_ATOMS: atom_id res chain seq x y z
N MET A 1 32.08 -52.62 20.99
CA MET A 1 32.31 -51.35 21.72
C MET A 1 32.77 -50.36 20.66
N GLY A 2 31.87 -49.57 20.10
CA GLY A 2 31.78 -48.11 20.34
C GLY A 2 32.71 -47.38 19.36
N ALA A 3 32.31 -46.44 18.52
CA ALA A 3 31.36 -45.36 18.75
C ALA A 3 30.62 -44.99 17.45
N MET A 4 29.31 -44.77 17.59
CA MET A 4 28.48 -44.10 16.60
C MET A 4 28.84 -42.61 16.63
N THR A 5 29.61 -42.12 15.67
CA THR A 5 29.77 -40.67 15.48
C THR A 5 28.59 -40.16 14.67
N ALA A 6 27.72 -39.43 15.36
CA ALA A 6 26.45 -38.91 14.88
C ALA A 6 26.58 -38.09 13.58
N ALA A 7 25.69 -38.37 12.64
CA ALA A 7 25.42 -37.51 11.49
C ALA A 7 24.79 -36.19 11.99
N GLY A 8 25.62 -35.17 12.18
CA GLY A 8 25.18 -33.81 12.51
C GLY A 8 24.98 -32.99 11.24
N THR A 9 23.89 -33.21 10.52
CA THR A 9 23.47 -32.32 9.43
C THR A 9 22.85 -31.06 10.04
N LEU A 10 23.67 -30.09 10.43
CA LEU A 10 23.17 -28.75 10.81
C LEU A 10 22.84 -27.98 9.52
N LEU A 11 21.64 -28.25 8.98
CA LEU A 11 21.01 -27.44 7.96
C LEU A 11 20.69 -26.04 8.53
N LEU A 12 21.38 -25.04 7.99
CA LEU A 12 20.81 -23.80 7.46
C LEU A 12 19.46 -23.36 8.07
N LEU A 13 19.49 -22.43 9.03
CA LEU A 13 18.47 -21.38 9.14
C LEU A 13 19.15 -20.03 9.31
N ALA A 14 19.89 -19.63 8.28
CA ALA A 14 19.97 -18.22 7.94
C ALA A 14 18.60 -17.83 7.37
N GLY A 15 17.95 -16.82 7.94
CA GLY A 15 16.78 -16.20 7.32
C GLY A 15 15.51 -16.30 8.14
N THR A 16 15.42 -15.51 9.20
CA THR A 16 14.16 -14.81 9.49
C THR A 16 14.49 -13.33 9.60
N GLY A 17 15.05 -12.78 8.52
CA GLY A 17 14.83 -11.39 8.22
C GLY A 17 13.33 -11.25 7.98
N LEU A 18 12.58 -10.95 9.03
CA LEU A 18 11.33 -10.23 8.90
C LEU A 18 11.71 -8.82 8.45
N ALA A 19 12.16 -8.71 7.18
CA ALA A 19 11.89 -7.49 6.46
C ALA A 19 10.38 -7.49 6.37
N GLU A 20 9.74 -6.80 7.32
CA GLU A 20 8.40 -6.31 7.13
C GLU A 20 8.48 -5.53 5.83
N ALA A 21 8.11 -6.20 4.74
CA ALA A 21 7.97 -5.57 3.45
C ALA A 21 6.80 -4.63 3.65
N SER A 22 7.10 -3.41 4.11
CA SER A 22 6.23 -2.26 3.95
C SER A 22 5.82 -2.31 2.49
N LYS A 23 4.58 -2.72 2.27
CA LYS A 23 4.05 -2.99 0.95
C LYS A 23 4.17 -1.66 0.22
N ALA A 24 5.02 -1.60 -0.79
CA ALA A 24 5.28 -0.35 -1.49
C ALA A 24 3.94 0.19 -1.99
N LEU A 25 3.61 1.42 -1.61
CA LEU A 25 2.38 2.05 -2.09
C LEU A 25 2.44 2.15 -3.61
N PRO A 26 1.40 1.70 -4.33
CA PRO A 26 1.36 1.84 -5.77
C PRO A 26 1.28 3.32 -6.13
N ASP A 27 2.04 3.72 -7.15
CA ASP A 27 1.97 5.07 -7.71
C ASP A 27 0.63 5.23 -8.44
N VAL A 28 -0.31 5.89 -7.76
CA VAL A 28 -1.64 6.23 -8.29
C VAL A 28 -1.79 7.74 -8.45
N ASP A 29 -0.70 8.49 -8.36
CA ASP A 29 -0.71 9.94 -8.53
C ASP A 29 -1.07 10.28 -9.98
N GLY A 30 -2.03 11.21 -10.13
CA GLY A 30 -2.59 11.60 -11.41
C GLY A 30 -3.73 10.72 -11.92
N LEU A 31 -4.07 9.61 -11.25
CA LEU A 31 -5.25 8.80 -11.57
C LEU A 31 -6.52 9.41 -10.95
N SER A 32 -7.68 9.06 -11.50
CA SER A 32 -8.95 9.38 -10.84
C SER A 32 -9.11 8.55 -9.57
N TRP A 33 -9.77 9.11 -8.57
CA TRP A 33 -10.04 8.41 -7.31
C TRP A 33 -10.69 7.04 -7.52
N GLY A 34 -11.65 6.92 -8.45
CA GLY A 34 -12.27 5.63 -8.77
C GLY A 34 -11.27 4.56 -9.26
N ALA A 35 -10.31 4.95 -10.10
CA ALA A 35 -9.28 4.04 -10.60
C ALA A 35 -8.22 3.74 -9.53
N ALA A 36 -7.74 4.78 -8.84
CA ALA A 36 -6.76 4.68 -7.77
C ALA A 36 -7.26 3.79 -6.62
N LYS A 37 -8.52 3.99 -6.21
CA LYS A 37 -9.17 3.16 -5.19
C LYS A 37 -9.16 1.69 -5.59
N LYS A 38 -9.50 1.38 -6.84
CA LYS A 38 -9.49 0.01 -7.33
C LYS A 38 -8.09 -0.61 -7.30
N VAL A 39 -7.06 0.13 -7.73
CA VAL A 39 -5.66 -0.33 -7.68
C VAL A 39 -5.23 -0.60 -6.24
N LEU A 40 -5.52 0.32 -5.33
CA LEU A 40 -5.18 0.19 -3.90
C LEU A 40 -5.90 -1.01 -3.26
N GLU A 41 -7.19 -1.21 -3.53
CA GLU A 41 -7.97 -2.35 -3.04
C GLU A 41 -7.53 -3.68 -3.66
N ASP A 42 -7.21 -3.72 -4.96
CA ASP A 42 -6.67 -4.90 -5.64
C ASP A 42 -5.29 -5.28 -5.06
N ASP A 43 -4.51 -4.28 -4.65
CA ASP A 43 -3.27 -4.42 -3.88
C ASP A 43 -3.53 -4.63 -2.36
N GLY A 44 -4.75 -4.88 -1.92
CA GLY A 44 -5.06 -5.23 -0.52
C GLY A 44 -4.84 -4.11 0.49
N PHE A 45 -4.76 -2.86 0.04
CA PHE A 45 -4.82 -1.67 0.89
C PHE A 45 -6.28 -1.26 1.14
N SER A 46 -6.50 -0.54 2.22
CA SER A 46 -7.79 0.05 2.61
C SER A 46 -7.72 1.56 2.45
N PRO A 47 -8.04 2.11 1.25
CA PRO A 47 -7.87 3.53 0.98
C PRO A 47 -9.02 4.36 1.55
N SER A 48 -8.67 5.47 2.20
CA SER A 48 -9.58 6.43 2.80
C SER A 48 -9.24 7.84 2.34
N VAL A 49 -10.25 8.68 2.11
CA VAL A 49 -10.03 10.07 1.68
C VAL A 49 -9.74 10.92 2.91
N ALA A 50 -8.52 11.45 3.00
CA ALA A 50 -8.11 12.32 4.10
C ALA A 50 -8.44 13.78 3.83
N SER A 51 -8.23 14.24 2.60
CA SER A 51 -8.49 15.62 2.20
C SER A 51 -8.98 15.70 0.76
N THR A 52 -9.72 16.76 0.47
CA THR A 52 -10.24 17.05 -0.87
C THR A 52 -10.16 18.55 -1.10
N THR A 53 -9.53 18.96 -2.19
CA THR A 53 -9.50 20.34 -2.67
C THR A 53 -10.49 20.48 -3.83
N GLY A 54 -11.30 21.53 -3.84
CA GLY A 54 -12.26 21.82 -4.92
C GLY A 54 -13.69 21.28 -4.69
N ASP A 55 -14.49 21.27 -5.77
CA ASP A 55 -15.90 20.87 -5.75
C ASP A 55 -16.09 19.37 -5.46
N ARG A 56 -16.65 19.07 -4.28
CA ARG A 56 -16.84 17.71 -3.77
C ARG A 56 -17.98 16.91 -4.44
N GLU A 57 -18.79 17.53 -5.28
CA GLU A 57 -19.95 16.87 -5.93
C GLU A 57 -19.55 15.68 -6.83
N LYS A 58 -18.29 15.62 -7.29
CA LYS A 58 -17.77 14.56 -8.17
C LYS A 58 -16.43 13.96 -7.72
N TRP A 59 -16.29 13.73 -6.42
CA TRP A 59 -15.10 13.13 -5.80
C TRP A 59 -14.54 11.87 -6.48
N SER A 60 -15.35 11.04 -7.16
CA SER A 60 -14.90 9.85 -7.90
C SER A 60 -14.02 10.16 -9.10
N ASP A 61 -14.19 11.34 -9.68
CA ASP A 61 -13.48 11.80 -10.87
C ASP A 61 -12.32 12.76 -10.52
N CYS A 62 -12.11 13.04 -9.23
CA CYS A 62 -11.03 13.92 -8.80
C CYS A 62 -9.67 13.21 -8.89
N GLU A 63 -8.64 13.99 -9.20
CA GLU A 63 -7.28 13.49 -9.31
C GLU A 63 -6.71 13.17 -7.93
N VAL A 64 -6.02 12.04 -7.82
CA VAL A 64 -5.21 11.72 -6.65
C VAL A 64 -3.90 12.50 -6.74
N THR A 65 -3.63 13.30 -5.71
CA THR A 65 -2.41 14.14 -5.65
C THR A 65 -1.39 13.66 -4.63
N ASP A 66 -1.81 12.82 -3.68
CA ASP A 66 -0.93 12.25 -2.67
C ASP A 66 -1.57 10.99 -2.10
N VAL A 67 -0.78 9.94 -1.95
CA VAL A 67 -1.14 8.71 -1.22
C VAL A 67 -0.11 8.45 -0.14
N ARG A 68 -0.59 8.20 1.07
CA ARG A 68 0.24 7.98 2.25
C ARG A 68 -0.30 6.84 3.07
N GLU A 69 0.59 6.10 3.71
CA GLU A 69 0.19 5.15 4.75
C GLU A 69 -0.54 5.91 5.86
N ALA A 70 -1.74 5.44 6.22
CA ALA A 70 -2.41 5.94 7.39
C ALA A 70 -1.51 5.59 8.57
N ALA A 71 -1.09 6.59 9.35
CA ALA A 71 -0.36 6.33 10.58
C ALA A 71 -1.13 5.25 11.36
N GLN A 72 -0.41 4.22 11.84
CA GLN A 72 -0.92 2.94 12.37
C GLN A 72 -1.88 3.03 13.59
N MET A 73 -2.48 4.19 13.83
CA MET A 73 -3.46 4.48 14.87
C MET A 73 -4.70 3.57 14.81
N THR A 74 -5.00 2.98 13.65
CA THR A 74 -6.13 2.06 13.44
C THR A 74 -5.79 0.58 13.70
N GLY A 75 -4.50 0.25 13.87
CA GLY A 75 -4.04 -1.14 14.02
C GLY A 75 -3.97 -1.94 12.72
N SER A 76 -4.28 -1.34 11.57
CA SER A 76 -4.19 -1.97 10.25
C SER A 76 -2.96 -1.47 9.50
N MET A 77 -2.04 -2.38 9.16
CA MET A 77 -0.84 -2.04 8.36
C MET A 77 -1.16 -1.71 6.89
N ASN A 78 -2.41 -1.90 6.47
CA ASN A 78 -2.86 -1.72 5.09
C ASN A 78 -3.72 -0.47 4.90
N ASP A 79 -3.94 0.31 5.96
CA ASP A 79 -4.75 1.52 5.85
C ASP A 79 -3.94 2.61 5.15
N VAL A 80 -4.53 3.22 4.13
CA VAL A 80 -3.90 4.31 3.37
C VAL A 80 -4.84 5.49 3.28
N THR A 81 -4.24 6.67 3.35
CA THR A 81 -4.92 7.95 3.23
C THR A 81 -4.58 8.59 1.91
N VAL A 82 -5.60 9.13 1.24
CA VAL A 82 -5.47 9.74 -0.08
C VAL A 82 -5.96 11.18 -0.06
N ALA A 83 -5.19 12.07 -0.67
CA ALA A 83 -5.55 13.45 -0.93
C ALA A 83 -6.05 13.59 -2.36
N LEU A 84 -7.21 14.23 -2.52
CA LEU A 84 -7.86 14.44 -3.80
C LEU A 84 -7.83 15.92 -4.20
N ASN A 85 -7.64 16.19 -5.48
CA ASN A 85 -7.83 17.49 -6.08
C ASN A 85 -8.88 17.42 -7.20
N CYS A 86 -10.01 18.08 -6.97
CA CYS A 86 -11.15 18.15 -7.87
C CYS A 86 -11.08 19.34 -8.83
N ASP A 87 -10.17 20.29 -8.59
CA ASP A 87 -9.93 21.42 -9.49
C ASP A 87 -9.02 21.02 -10.66
N MET A 88 -8.35 19.86 -10.55
CA MET A 88 -7.50 19.28 -11.58
C MET A 88 -8.20 18.11 -12.27
N GLN A 89 -7.98 17.97 -13.57
CA GLN A 89 -8.48 16.83 -14.33
C GLN A 89 -7.47 15.69 -14.27
N PRO A 90 -7.88 14.46 -13.88
CA PRO A 90 -6.97 13.33 -13.82
C PRO A 90 -6.25 13.13 -15.15
N THR A 91 -4.93 13.11 -15.09
CA THR A 91 -4.13 12.70 -16.25
C THR A 91 -4.47 11.24 -16.60
N ARG A 92 -5.12 11.01 -17.74
CA ARG A 92 -5.24 9.65 -18.32
C ARG A 92 -3.83 9.13 -18.62
N LYS A 93 -3.18 8.47 -17.66
CA LYS A 93 -2.07 7.56 -17.95
C LYS A 93 -2.70 6.31 -18.58
N GLY A 94 -2.68 6.27 -19.91
CA GLY A 94 -3.18 5.15 -20.72
C GLY A 94 -2.22 3.97 -20.75
#